data_AF-A0A3L8PZV6-F1
#
_entry.id   AF-A0A3L8PZV6-F1
#
_cell.length_a   1.000
_cell.length_b   1.000
_cell.length_c   1.000
_cell.angle_alpha   90.00
_cell.angle_beta   90.00
_cell.angle_gamma   90.00
#
_symmetry.space_group_name_H-M   'P 1'
#
loop_
_entity.id
_entity.type
_entity.pdbx_description
1 polymer ?
#
loop_
_entity_poly.entity_id
_entity_poly.type
_entity_poly.pdbx_seq_one_letter_code
_entity_poly.pdbx_strand_id
1 'polypeptide(L)'
;MIKELNQFLRGWQHYFKLGIKKGQMSDLDSWIRRRLRCYRLKQRKRTYSIAMWLKSLGVTEHNAWKLAASDKGWWKLSKTPQLNQALPNQRFKEMGLYSLLEGYKTLAV
;
A
#
# COMPACT_ATOMS: atom_id res chain seq x y z
N MET A 1 -12.89 -4.27 1.47
CA MET A 1 -11.75 -3.60 0.79
C MET A 1 -10.65 -4.53 0.28
N ILE A 2 -9.77 -5.15 1.10
CA ILE A 2 -8.66 -5.97 0.54
C ILE A 2 -9.21 -7.19 -0.21
N LYS A 3 -10.26 -7.84 0.30
CA LYS A 3 -10.93 -8.96 -0.37
C LYS A 3 -11.49 -8.58 -1.74
N GLU A 4 -12.24 -7.48 -1.83
CA GLU A 4 -12.75 -6.95 -3.10
C GLU A 4 -11.62 -6.60 -4.08
N LEU A 5 -10.57 -5.93 -3.57
CA LEU A 5 -9.41 -5.57 -4.38
C LEU A 5 -8.73 -6.83 -4.93
N ASN A 6 -8.54 -7.87 -4.11
CA ASN A 6 -7.96 -9.12 -4.55
C ASN A 6 -8.80 -9.80 -5.63
N GLN A 7 -10.14 -9.81 -5.49
CA GLN A 7 -11.04 -10.38 -6.49
C GLN A 7 -10.90 -9.64 -7.83
N PHE A 8 -10.88 -8.31 -7.80
CA PHE A 8 -10.67 -7.49 -8.99
C PHE A 8 -9.29 -7.73 -9.62
N LEU A 9 -8.22 -7.70 -8.83
CA LEU A 9 -6.85 -7.89 -9.32
C LEU A 9 -6.65 -9.27 -9.96
N ARG A 10 -7.23 -10.33 -9.39
CA ARG A 10 -7.16 -11.68 -9.96
C ARG A 10 -7.84 -11.76 -11.32
N GLY A 11 -9.05 -11.21 -11.45
CA GLY A 11 -9.78 -11.18 -12.72
C GLY A 11 -9.06 -10.34 -13.78
N TRP A 12 -8.62 -9.14 -13.39
CA TRP A 12 -7.84 -8.24 -14.25
C TRP A 12 -6.56 -8.93 -14.76
N GLN A 13 -5.82 -9.59 -13.86
CA GLN A 13 -4.60 -10.27 -14.24
C GLN A 13 -4.84 -11.44 -15.20
N HIS A 14 -5.89 -12.24 -14.99
CA HIS A 14 -6.22 -13.34 -15.91
C HIS A 14 -6.52 -12.84 -17.32
N TYR A 15 -7.22 -11.71 -17.43
CA TYR A 15 -7.54 -11.10 -18.72
C TYR A 15 -6.29 -10.54 -19.42
N PHE A 16 -5.44 -9.82 -18.69
CA PHE A 16 -4.26 -9.14 -19.27
C PHE A 16 -2.98 -9.98 -19.28
N LYS A 17 -3.03 -11.28 -18.92
CA LYS A 17 -1.84 -12.14 -18.75
C LYS A 17 -0.93 -12.23 -19.97
N LEU A 18 -1.49 -12.14 -21.18
CA LEU A 18 -0.74 -12.28 -22.43
C LEU A 18 -0.02 -10.98 -22.85
N GLY A 19 -0.48 -9.82 -22.39
CA GLY A 19 -0.01 -8.52 -22.87
C GLY A 19 0.95 -7.79 -21.93
N ILE A 20 1.08 -8.23 -20.68
CA ILE A 20 1.81 -7.48 -19.66
C ILE A 20 3.09 -8.20 -19.26
N LYS A 21 4.20 -7.44 -19.23
CA LYS A 21 5.50 -7.94 -18.81
C LYS A 21 5.63 -7.95 -17.28
N LYS A 22 6.49 -8.83 -16.76
CA LYS A 22 6.82 -8.93 -15.32
C LYS A 22 7.15 -7.57 -14.66
N GLY A 23 7.90 -6.71 -15.34
CA GLY A 23 8.27 -5.38 -14.81
C GLY A 23 7.05 -4.51 -14.53
N GLN A 24 6.10 -4.45 -15.48
CA GLN A 24 4.86 -3.70 -15.34
C GLN A 24 4.00 -4.21 -14.18
N MET A 25 3.98 -5.53 -13.95
CA MET A 25 3.29 -6.12 -12.78
C MET A 25 3.91 -5.68 -11.45
N SER A 26 5.24 -5.61 -11.38
CA SER A 26 5.96 -5.12 -10.18
C SER A 26 5.67 -3.64 -9.90
N ASP A 27 5.64 -2.82 -10.95
CA ASP A 27 5.33 -1.39 -10.84
C ASP A 27 3.89 -1.17 -10.40
N LEU A 28 2.94 -1.94 -10.95
CA LEU A 28 1.53 -1.89 -10.56
C LEU A 28 1.35 -2.30 -9.09
N ASP A 29 1.99 -3.39 -8.67
CA ASP A 29 1.98 -3.86 -7.27
C ASP A 29 2.48 -2.75 -6.31
N SER A 30 3.57 -2.07 -6.69
CA SER A 30 4.15 -0.98 -5.92
C SER A 30 3.21 0.23 -5.85
N TRP A 31 2.56 0.56 -6.96
CA TRP A 31 1.56 1.63 -7.03
C TRP A 31 0.32 1.32 -6.19
N ILE A 32 -0.20 0.09 -6.25
CA ILE A 32 -1.36 -0.37 -5.46
C ILE A 32 -1.06 -0.25 -3.97
N ARG A 33 0.10 -0.75 -3.50
CA ARG A 33 0.48 -0.62 -2.09
C ARG A 33 0.58 0.85 -1.66
N ARG A 34 1.15 1.72 -2.50
CA ARG A 34 1.17 3.17 -2.23
C ARG A 34 -0.23 3.78 -2.16
N ARG A 35 -1.15 3.35 -3.03
CA ARG A 35 -2.55 3.79 -3.02
C ARG A 35 -3.27 3.34 -1.75
N LEU A 36 -3.03 2.11 -1.30
CA LEU A 36 -3.56 1.59 -0.04
C LEU A 36 -3.03 2.37 1.17
N ARG A 37 -1.72 2.68 1.22
CA ARG A 37 -1.13 3.55 2.25
C ARG A 37 -1.80 4.92 2.28
N CYS A 38 -1.97 5.53 1.11
CA CYS A 38 -2.66 6.82 0.96
C CYS A 38 -4.10 6.76 1.49
N TYR A 39 -4.82 5.68 1.17
CA TYR A 39 -6.19 5.48 1.62
C TYR A 39 -6.28 5.32 3.14
N ARG A 40 -5.41 4.49 3.74
CA ARG A 40 -5.34 4.32 5.19
C ARG A 40 -5.06 5.63 5.92
N LEU A 41 -4.14 6.44 5.39
CA LEU A 41 -3.86 7.77 5.93
C LEU A 41 -5.08 8.68 5.85
N LYS A 42 -5.75 8.72 4.69
CA LYS A 42 -6.97 9.53 4.47
C LYS A 42 -8.14 9.09 5.35
N GLN A 43 -8.24 7.82 5.74
CA GLN A 43 -9.28 7.34 6.66
C GLN A 43 -9.20 7.99 8.05
N ARG A 44 -8.02 8.44 8.50
CA ARG A 44 -7.85 9.00 9.84
C ARG A 44 -8.18 10.49 9.94
N LYS A 45 -7.94 11.26 8.86
CA LYS A 45 -8.29 12.68 8.68
C LYS A 45 -7.68 13.69 9.67
N ARG A 46 -7.59 13.38 10.97
CA ARG A 46 -7.13 14.27 12.04
C ARG A 46 -5.68 14.01 12.40
N THR A 47 -4.92 15.07 12.65
CA THR A 47 -3.49 15.03 12.99
C THR A 47 -3.22 14.13 14.20
N TYR A 48 -3.93 14.34 15.31
CA TYR A 48 -3.80 13.51 16.52
C TYR A 48 -4.06 12.02 16.24
N SER A 49 -5.14 11.70 15.52
CA SER A 49 -5.47 10.32 15.15
C SER A 49 -4.43 9.67 14.25
N ILE A 50 -3.81 10.44 13.35
CA ILE A 50 -2.71 9.97 12.50
C ILE A 50 -1.47 9.69 13.34
N ALA A 51 -1.07 10.61 14.22
CA ALA A 51 0.12 10.45 15.06
C ALA A 51 -0.01 9.21 15.98
N MET A 52 -1.15 9.07 16.66
CA MET A 52 -1.39 7.91 17.53
C MET A 52 -1.44 6.59 16.76
N TRP A 53 -2.03 6.60 15.56
CA TRP A 53 -2.02 5.43 14.69
C TRP A 53 -0.61 5.07 14.22
N LEU A 54 0.23 6.05 13.84
CA LEU A 54 1.62 5.76 13.46
C LEU A 54 2.43 5.23 14.64
N LYS A 55 2.25 5.80 15.84
CA LYS A 55 2.89 5.31 17.08
C LYS A 55 2.49 3.87 17.39
N SER A 56 1.20 3.52 17.24
CA SER A 56 0.74 2.14 17.46
C SER A 56 1.26 1.14 16.42
N LEU A 57 1.78 1.62 15.29
CA LEU A 57 2.46 0.82 14.28
C LEU A 57 3.99 0.82 14.43
N GLY A 58 4.52 1.35 15.53
CA GLY A 58 5.96 1.31 15.86
C GLY A 58 6.79 2.45 15.26
N VAL A 59 6.16 3.51 14.76
CA VAL A 59 6.87 4.73 14.34
C VAL A 59 7.22 5.55 15.58
N THR A 60 8.45 6.07 15.66
CA THR A 60 8.87 6.94 16.77
C THR A 60 7.98 8.17 16.88
N GLU A 61 7.75 8.65 18.10
CA GLU A 61 6.84 9.77 18.36
C GLU A 61 7.17 11.02 17.52
N HIS A 62 8.44 11.41 17.48
CA HIS A 62 8.89 12.54 16.68
C HIS A 62 8.52 12.39 15.19
N ASN A 63 8.76 11.21 14.61
CA ASN A 63 8.44 10.93 13.21
C ASN A 63 6.93 10.85 12.95
N ALA A 64 6.18 10.30 13.90
CA ALA A 64 4.72 10.22 13.81
C ALA A 64 4.10 11.62 13.74
N TRP A 65 4.50 12.52 14.65
CA TRP A 65 4.04 13.91 14.67
C TRP A 65 4.51 14.71 13.45
N LYS A 66 5.77 14.51 13.02
CA LYS A 66 6.31 15.13 11.80
C LYS A 66 5.49 14.78 10.55
N LEU A 67 5.03 13.54 10.43
CA LEU A 67 4.15 13.16 9.32
C LEU A 67 2.73 13.71 9.51
N ALA A 68 2.19 13.61 10.72
CA ALA A 68 0.82 13.98 11.03
C ALA A 68 0.55 15.49 10.88
N ALA A 69 1.52 16.33 11.23
CA ALA A 69 1.41 17.79 11.16
C ALA A 69 1.82 18.38 9.80
N SER A 70 2.17 17.55 8.81
CA SER A 70 2.60 18.03 7.50
C SER A 70 1.42 18.39 6.61
N ASP A 71 1.41 19.59 6.05
CA ASP A 71 0.38 20.07 5.09
C ASP A 71 0.49 19.50 3.67
N LYS A 72 1.47 18.62 3.44
CA LYS A 72 1.62 17.92 2.15
C LYS A 72 0.40 17.06 1.86
N GLY A 73 -0.03 17.06 0.60
CA GLY A 73 -1.15 16.23 0.16
C GLY A 73 -0.94 14.72 0.42
N TRP A 74 -2.04 14.00 0.64
CA TRP A 74 -2.06 12.58 1.03
C TRP A 74 -1.22 11.67 0.14
N TRP A 75 -1.20 11.92 -1.18
CA TRP A 75 -0.40 11.13 -2.12
C TRP A 75 1.11 11.37 -1.98
N LYS A 76 1.52 12.58 -1.57
CA LYS A 76 2.92 12.88 -1.27
C LYS A 76 3.34 12.22 0.04
N LEU A 77 2.46 12.29 1.06
CA LEU A 77 2.66 11.60 2.33
C LEU A 77 2.71 10.08 2.19
N SER A 78 2.01 9.50 1.21
CA SER A 78 1.98 8.05 1.02
C SER A 78 3.32 7.41 0.65
N LYS A 79 4.30 8.20 0.18
CA LYS A 79 5.65 7.77 -0.19
C LYS A 79 6.70 8.06 0.90
N THR A 80 6.32 8.64 2.02
CA THR A 80 7.26 9.03 3.07
C THR A 80 7.85 7.83 3.82
N PRO A 81 9.09 7.93 4.34
CA PRO A 81 9.73 6.82 5.06
C PRO A 81 8.94 6.43 6.33
N GLN A 82 8.35 7.39 7.03
CA GLN A 82 7.55 7.13 8.23
C GLN A 82 6.35 6.22 7.93
N LEU A 83 5.67 6.45 6.80
CA LEU A 83 4.53 5.62 6.42
C LEU A 83 4.95 4.26 5.84
N ASN A 84 6.09 4.19 5.15
CA ASN A 84 6.65 2.92 4.70
C ASN A 84 7.10 2.05 5.88
N GLN A 85 7.62 2.65 6.94
CA GLN A 85 7.93 1.97 8.20
C GLN A 85 6.66 1.49 8.91
N ALA A 86 5.60 2.31 8.96
CA ALA A 86 4.33 1.92 9.57
C ALA A 86 3.62 0.78 8.82
N LEU A 87 3.68 0.82 7.48
CA LEU A 87 3.03 -0.13 6.58
C LEU A 87 4.04 -0.71 5.57
N PRO A 88 4.94 -1.61 6.02
CA PRO A 88 5.89 -2.28 5.16
C PRO A 88 5.16 -3.26 4.24
N ASN A 89 5.83 -3.68 3.16
CA ASN A 89 5.24 -4.62 2.19
C ASN A 89 4.83 -5.95 2.84
N GLN A 90 5.56 -6.40 3.87
CA GLN A 90 5.26 -7.62 4.61
C GLN A 90 3.88 -7.58 5.28
N ARG A 91 3.51 -6.46 5.92
CA ARG A 91 2.17 -6.32 6.51
C ARG A 91 1.05 -6.39 5.49
N PHE A 92 1.27 -5.91 4.27
CA PHE A 92 0.28 -6.07 3.20
C PHE A 92 0.11 -7.55 2.80
N LYS A 93 1.20 -8.34 2.81
CA LYS A 93 1.14 -9.79 2.60
C LYS A 93 0.38 -10.49 3.72
N GLU A 94 0.65 -10.14 4.98
CA GLU A 94 -0.06 -10.68 6.15
C GLU A 94 -1.55 -10.32 6.14
N MET A 95 -1.91 -9.13 5.64
CA MET A 95 -3.31 -8.74 5.40
C MET A 95 -3.95 -9.49 4.22
N GLY A 96 -3.21 -10.38 3.54
CA GLY A 96 -3.67 -11.18 2.42
C GLY A 96 -3.77 -10.43 1.10
N LEU A 97 -3.07 -9.30 0.91
CA LEU A 97 -3.06 -8.60 -0.37
C LEU A 97 -2.45 -9.49 -1.45
N TYR A 98 -3.19 -9.70 -2.54
CA TYR A 98 -2.73 -10.47 -3.69
C TYR A 98 -1.58 -9.74 -4.40
N SER A 99 -0.48 -10.44 -4.65
CA SER A 99 0.64 -9.92 -5.43
C SER A 99 0.49 -10.32 -6.89
N LEU A 100 0.42 -9.31 -7.78
CA LEU A 100 0.35 -9.53 -9.22
C LEU A 100 1.62 -10.20 -9.75
N LEU A 101 2.78 -9.89 -9.15
CA LEU A 101 4.04 -10.52 -9.54
C LEU A 101 4.07 -12.01 -9.19
N GLU A 102 3.51 -12.41 -8.04
CA GLU A 102 3.36 -13.82 -7.67
C GLU A 102 2.36 -14.51 -8.60
N GLY A 103 1.20 -13.89 -8.85
CA GLY A 103 0.21 -14.38 -9.81
C GLY A 103 0.76 -14.56 -11.22
N TYR A 104 1.66 -13.67 -11.66
CA TYR A 104 2.24 -13.71 -13.00
C TYR A 104 3.14 -14.93 -13.15
N LYS A 105 3.94 -15.23 -12.13
CA LYS A 105 4.80 -16.43 -12.12
C LYS A 105 3.98 -17.72 -12.18
N THR A 106 2.85 -17.77 -11.46
CA THR A 106 1.97 -18.95 -11.49
C THR A 106 1.30 -19.15 -12.85
N LEU A 107 0.94 -18.06 -13.54
CA LEU A 107 0.25 -18.10 -14.84
C LEU A 107 1.18 -18.20 -16.05
N ALA A 108 2.49 -18.07 -15.84
CA ALA A 108 3.52 -18.17 -16.87
C ALA A 108 4.01 -19.62 -17.08
N VAL A 109 3.34 -20.60 -16.48
CA VAL A 109 3.46 -22.03 -16.76
C VAL A 109 2.56 -22.36 -17.94
#